data_AF-A0A292SWS6-F1
#
_entry.id   AF-A0A292SWS6-F1
#
_cell.length_a   1.000
_cell.length_b   1.000
_cell.length_c   1.000
_cell.angle_alpha   90.00
_cell.angle_beta   90.00
_cell.angle_gamma   90.00
#
_symmetry.space_group_name_H-M   'P 1'
#
loop_
_entity.id
_entity.type
_entity.pdbx_description
1 polymer ?
#
loop_
_entity_poly.entity_id
_entity_poly.type
_entity_poly.pdbx_seq_one_letter_code
_entity_poly.pdbx_strand_id
1 'polypeptide(L)'
;MKINTNLSSLIVQSSLKASTNGLNTAIERMTTGFKINHAKDNAANYSINTKLSSKISAYQVAEDNAMMGLELVQTASKSLSTMSNLGLRLMNLAMLAANGTSASSSIAALNKEAEQLIREIYREKSNCKYNNIALWGDEVNFHNDAMDLKLNSQGFLKEVKVRDTSSMTALSSVDSNTVISNGAYKISSVGELAKLAEMVNAGKVTGGEFVLAADIDLSIYSSGAGWTPIGSGDNPFQVSFDGNGHTISNLYINSGGGGKGLFGKIASGSEVKNLRLTDIYMRASWSSGAICSSVASGGIVTNCSVEGGTMLDSSNGAIYGGIASSCGEGGISYCYTDLDIDVRQFAGGIVGQGYAEYCLSNATITRAGAAGGICGRGGYVTNSAFSGRIVSDYASIGGIIGEWGSATDCYFSGTISGTYNVGGIIGTERWGHNMSNNYVAGSVQGTNNTGIFVGSLSSNISLTNSYYDSSKVAGLPVCGLGNFKECDVVDTFAFANWDFQVGINSTDSSILNYTMHMENLGLYDILNSGLNSPNSLAVIDNFLSIIENEQTKIGAIENRLESALEQIGVAYDNLVSTRSTILDADIAEESSAYIRNQILQQAAMTLMATANQTPAIALQLL
;
A
#
# COMPACT_ATOMS: atom_id res chain seq x y z
N MET A 1 63.47 76.49 26.76
CA MET A 1 63.58 75.12 26.18
C MET A 1 63.56 74.13 27.34
N LYS A 2 62.52 73.32 27.51
CA LYS A 2 62.49 72.28 28.57
C LYS A 2 63.22 71.04 28.02
N ILE A 3 64.39 70.72 28.58
CA ILE A 3 65.30 69.68 28.04
C ILE A 3 64.81 68.26 28.36
N ASN A 4 64.07 68.06 29.46
CA ASN A 4 63.64 66.73 29.92
C ASN A 4 62.50 66.09 29.10
N THR A 5 61.78 66.84 28.26
CA THR A 5 60.71 66.30 27.42
C THR A 5 60.77 66.94 26.04
N ASN A 6 61.28 66.18 25.06
CA ASN A 6 61.41 66.64 23.70
C ASN A 6 60.07 66.51 22.95
N LEU A 7 59.26 67.56 23.03
CA LEU A 7 57.95 67.62 22.37
C LEU A 7 58.06 67.45 20.84
N SER A 8 59.11 67.99 20.21
CA SER A 8 59.33 67.85 18.76
C SER A 8 59.57 66.40 18.36
N SER A 9 60.33 65.64 19.16
CA SER A 9 60.55 64.21 18.94
C SER A 9 59.26 63.40 19.16
N LEU A 10 58.44 63.73 20.16
CA LEU A 10 57.15 63.08 20.40
C LEU A 10 56.14 63.33 19.25
N ILE A 11 56.10 64.55 18.71
CA ILE A 11 55.25 64.90 17.56
C ILE A 11 55.68 64.12 16.32
N VAL A 12 56.99 64.06 16.05
CA VAL A 12 57.52 63.29 14.91
C VAL A 12 57.30 61.79 15.11
N GLN A 13 57.44 61.27 16.34
CA GLN A 13 57.14 59.87 16.66
C GLN A 13 55.65 59.54 16.46
N SER A 14 54.73 60.43 16.84
CA SER A 14 53.30 60.29 16.58
C SER A 14 53.00 60.26 15.07
N SER A 15 53.66 61.15 14.31
CA SER A 15 53.53 61.21 12.85
C SER A 15 54.13 59.98 12.14
N LEU A 16 55.24 59.45 12.65
CA LEU A 16 55.86 58.21 12.18
C LEU A 16 54.96 56.99 12.46
N LYS A 17 54.31 56.95 13.62
CA LYS A 17 53.33 55.90 13.96
C LYS A 17 52.11 55.96 13.03
N ALA A 18 51.60 57.15 12.75
CA ALA A 18 50.51 57.34 11.79
C ALA A 18 50.89 56.88 10.37
N SER A 19 52.08 57.25 9.89
CA SER A 19 52.59 56.87 8.56
C SER A 19 52.86 55.37 8.45
N THR A 20 53.43 54.76 9.49
CA THR A 20 53.65 53.31 9.57
C THR A 20 52.32 52.53 9.53
N ASN A 21 51.30 53.01 10.25
CA ASN A 21 49.99 52.39 10.22
C ASN A 21 49.34 52.52 8.83
N GLY A 22 49.40 53.69 8.19
CA GLY A 22 48.89 53.89 6.83
C GLY A 22 49.61 53.03 5.79
N LEU A 23 50.93 52.85 5.94
CA LEU A 23 51.72 51.96 5.10
C LEU A 23 51.28 50.50 5.25
N ASN A 24 51.11 50.03 6.49
CA ASN A 24 50.66 48.66 6.77
C ASN A 24 49.26 48.39 6.19
N THR A 25 48.34 49.35 6.28
CA THR A 25 47.02 49.23 5.67
C THR A 25 47.08 49.17 4.15
N ALA A 26 47.91 50.01 3.50
CA ALA A 26 48.09 49.97 2.05
C ALA A 26 48.70 48.62 1.60
N ILE A 27 49.70 48.11 2.33
CA ILE A 27 50.28 46.78 2.08
C ILE A 27 49.21 45.69 2.19
N GLU A 28 48.41 45.72 3.25
CA GLU A 28 47.34 44.76 3.48
C GLU A 28 46.34 44.74 2.31
N ARG A 29 45.84 45.91 1.91
CA ARG A 29 44.87 46.04 0.80
C ARG A 29 45.47 45.66 -0.55
N MET A 30 46.74 45.97 -0.80
CA MET A 30 47.44 45.54 -2.02
C MET A 30 47.67 44.02 -2.06
N THR A 31 47.88 43.40 -0.88
CA THR A 31 48.12 41.96 -0.78
C THR A 31 46.84 41.15 -0.91
N THR A 32 45.75 41.62 -0.30
CA THR A 32 44.45 40.95 -0.36
C THR A 32 43.64 41.30 -1.61
N GLY A 33 43.95 42.42 -2.26
CA GLY A 33 43.14 42.99 -3.34
C GLY A 33 41.83 43.63 -2.86
N PHE A 34 41.57 43.64 -1.55
CA PHE A 34 40.33 44.16 -0.98
C PHE A 34 40.56 45.45 -0.22
N LYS A 35 39.72 46.47 -0.46
CA LYS A 35 39.71 47.74 0.27
C LYS A 35 39.13 47.62 1.68
N ILE A 36 38.38 46.55 1.96
CA ILE A 36 37.81 46.25 3.27
C ILE A 36 38.29 44.87 3.71
N ASN A 37 39.22 44.82 4.66
CA ASN A 37 39.75 43.57 5.20
C ASN A 37 39.23 43.30 6.61
N HIS A 38 39.01 44.36 7.38
CA HIS A 38 38.56 44.29 8.76
C HIS A 38 37.26 45.09 8.99
N ALA A 39 36.48 44.68 10.00
CA ALA A 39 35.27 45.41 10.41
C ALA A 39 35.54 46.87 10.82
N LYS A 40 36.76 47.17 11.30
CA LYS A 40 37.20 48.53 11.67
C LYS A 40 37.35 49.45 10.45
N ASP A 41 37.54 48.90 9.24
CA ASP A 41 37.81 49.69 8.04
C ASP A 41 36.50 50.29 7.50
N ASN A 42 35.41 49.50 7.51
CA ASN A 42 34.05 49.95 7.23
C ASN A 42 33.04 48.93 7.77
N ALA A 43 32.46 49.18 8.94
CA ALA A 43 31.55 48.24 9.59
C ALA A 43 30.30 47.91 8.76
N ALA A 44 29.75 48.89 8.03
CA ALA A 44 28.56 48.71 7.21
C ALA A 44 28.84 47.81 5.99
N ASN A 45 29.87 48.14 5.20
CA ASN A 45 30.24 47.35 4.03
C ASN A 45 30.82 45.98 4.41
N TYR A 46 31.52 45.88 5.54
CA TYR A 46 31.97 44.59 6.08
C TYR A 46 30.78 43.68 6.40
N SER A 47 29.74 44.19 7.07
CA SER A 47 28.51 43.42 7.37
C SER A 47 27.78 42.99 6.09
N ILE A 48 27.69 43.87 5.09
CA ILE A 48 27.11 43.54 3.78
C ILE A 48 27.92 42.44 3.12
N ASN A 49 29.25 42.54 3.09
CA ASN A 49 30.12 41.51 2.54
C ASN A 49 29.96 40.16 3.26
N THR A 50 29.86 40.14 4.59
CA THR A 50 29.60 38.89 5.34
C THR A 50 28.29 38.25 4.89
N LYS A 51 27.22 39.05 4.71
CA LYS A 51 25.92 38.56 4.20
C LYS A 51 25.99 38.10 2.74
N LEU A 52 26.71 38.81 1.88
CA LEU A 52 26.92 38.39 0.49
C LEU A 52 27.70 37.09 0.43
N SER A 53 28.76 36.96 1.23
CA SER A 53 29.57 35.74 1.32
C SER A 53 28.72 34.55 1.78
N SER A 54 27.89 34.72 2.82
CA SER A 54 27.00 33.65 3.26
C SER A 54 25.97 33.27 2.20
N LYS A 55 25.44 34.25 1.44
CA LYS A 55 24.50 33.99 0.34
C LYS A 55 25.16 33.27 -0.82
N ILE A 56 26.37 33.67 -1.22
CA ILE A 56 27.16 33.02 -2.29
C ILE A 56 27.39 31.55 -1.91
N SER A 57 27.83 31.27 -0.69
CA SER A 57 27.99 29.90 -0.21
C SER A 57 26.67 29.11 -0.20
N ALA A 58 25.56 29.74 0.19
CA ALA A 58 24.25 29.10 0.17
C ALA A 58 23.77 28.79 -1.26
N TYR A 59 24.00 29.70 -2.21
CA TYR A 59 23.64 29.46 -3.62
C TYR A 59 24.49 28.37 -4.25
N GLN A 60 25.78 28.27 -3.89
CA GLN A 60 26.63 27.17 -4.34
C GLN A 60 26.11 25.81 -3.86
N VAL A 61 25.68 25.71 -2.60
CA VAL A 61 25.04 24.49 -2.08
C VAL A 61 23.70 24.22 -2.76
N ALA A 62 22.91 25.26 -3.06
CA ALA A 62 21.65 25.11 -3.78
C ALA A 62 21.87 24.63 -5.23
N GLU A 63 22.93 25.09 -5.90
CA GLU A 63 23.37 24.63 -7.22
C GLU A 63 23.75 23.14 -7.17
N ASP A 64 24.60 22.74 -6.21
CA ASP A 64 24.98 21.34 -6.01
C ASP A 64 23.76 20.45 -5.75
N ASN A 65 22.80 20.91 -4.92
CA ASN A 65 21.56 20.19 -4.65
C ASN A 65 20.69 20.03 -5.90
N ALA A 66 20.56 21.09 -6.70
CA ALA A 66 19.80 21.07 -7.95
C ALA A 66 20.46 20.15 -8.99
N MET A 67 21.80 20.13 -9.06
CA MET A 67 22.56 19.20 -9.88
C MET A 67 22.36 17.75 -9.46
N MET A 68 22.46 17.44 -8.15
CA MET A 68 22.17 16.10 -7.63
C MET A 68 20.74 15.65 -7.96
N GLY A 69 19.77 16.56 -7.85
CA GLY A 69 18.39 16.29 -8.26
C GLY A 69 18.27 15.98 -9.76
N LEU A 70 18.98 16.74 -10.61
CA LEU A 70 18.99 16.50 -12.05
C LEU A 70 19.61 15.15 -12.41
N GLU A 71 20.75 14.78 -11.81
CA GLU A 71 21.40 13.49 -12.01
C GLU A 71 20.49 12.30 -11.61
N LEU A 72 19.79 12.44 -10.50
CA LEU A 72 18.85 11.45 -9.99
C LEU A 72 17.71 11.22 -10.98
N VAL A 73 17.07 12.31 -11.44
CA VAL A 73 15.97 12.26 -12.39
C VAL A 73 16.42 11.71 -13.74
N GLN A 74 17.61 12.09 -14.23
CA GLN A 74 18.19 11.53 -15.46
C GLN A 74 18.49 10.04 -15.36
N THR A 75 18.92 9.57 -14.19
CA THR A 75 19.13 8.14 -13.91
C THR A 75 17.82 7.37 -14.02
N ALA A 76 16.74 7.91 -13.44
CA ALA A 76 15.40 7.36 -13.56
C ALA A 76 14.90 7.37 -15.02
N SER A 77 15.06 8.49 -15.75
CA SER A 77 14.71 8.65 -17.16
C SER A 77 15.35 7.58 -18.06
N LYS A 78 16.64 7.29 -17.82
CA LYS A 78 17.39 6.25 -18.55
C LYS A 78 16.87 4.85 -18.25
N SER A 79 16.48 4.57 -17.02
CA SER A 79 15.87 3.30 -16.63
C SER A 79 14.53 3.10 -17.34
N LEU A 80 13.64 4.11 -17.34
CA LEU A 80 12.36 4.06 -18.07
C LEU A 80 12.56 3.84 -19.56
N SER A 81 13.54 4.52 -20.17
CA SER A 81 13.85 4.36 -21.58
C SER A 81 14.29 2.93 -21.91
N THR A 82 15.06 2.29 -21.04
CA THR A 82 15.44 0.87 -21.18
C THR A 82 14.22 -0.04 -21.08
N MET A 83 13.34 0.19 -20.09
CA MET A 83 12.11 -0.59 -19.91
C MET A 83 11.15 -0.44 -21.10
N SER A 84 10.96 0.78 -21.61
CA SER A 84 10.13 1.05 -22.80
C SER A 84 10.64 0.27 -24.02
N ASN A 85 11.96 0.29 -24.27
CA ASN A 85 12.55 -0.47 -25.38
C ASN A 85 12.33 -2.00 -25.23
N LEU A 86 12.47 -2.53 -24.02
CA LEU A 86 12.18 -3.95 -23.73
C LEU A 86 10.69 -4.27 -23.91
N GLY A 87 9.80 -3.37 -23.49
CA GLY A 87 8.35 -3.49 -23.69
C GLY A 87 7.93 -3.47 -25.15
N LEU A 88 8.51 -2.59 -25.96
CA LEU A 88 8.28 -2.55 -27.41
C LEU A 88 8.77 -3.84 -28.07
N ARG A 89 9.89 -4.43 -27.61
CA ARG A 89 10.31 -5.76 -28.06
C ARG A 89 9.29 -6.84 -27.66
N LEU A 90 8.78 -6.80 -26.43
CA LEU A 90 7.76 -7.73 -25.94
C LEU A 90 6.46 -7.62 -26.75
N MET A 91 6.02 -6.41 -27.08
CA MET A 91 4.86 -6.13 -27.95
C MET A 91 5.04 -6.76 -29.33
N ASN A 92 6.22 -6.63 -29.93
CA ASN A 92 6.52 -7.26 -31.21
C ASN A 92 6.44 -8.80 -31.14
N LEU A 93 6.91 -9.41 -30.06
CA LEU A 93 6.79 -10.86 -29.86
C LEU A 93 5.32 -11.29 -29.67
N ALA A 94 4.52 -10.50 -28.93
CA ALA A 94 3.10 -10.75 -28.76
C ALA A 94 2.34 -10.69 -30.09
N MET A 95 2.64 -9.69 -30.94
CA MET A 95 2.05 -9.59 -32.29
C MET A 95 2.44 -10.78 -33.20
N LEU A 96 3.68 -11.25 -33.10
CA LEU A 96 4.13 -12.44 -33.82
C LEU A 96 3.46 -13.73 -33.33
N ALA A 97 3.25 -13.85 -32.02
CA ALA A 97 2.57 -14.99 -31.40
C ALA A 97 1.06 -14.99 -31.70
N ALA A 98 0.44 -13.82 -31.83
CA ALA A 98 -0.97 -13.66 -32.20
C ALA A 98 -1.27 -14.02 -33.67
N ASN A 99 -0.24 -14.08 -34.52
CA ASN A 99 -0.41 -14.48 -35.91
C ASN A 99 -0.67 -16.00 -36.02
N GLY A 100 -1.83 -16.38 -36.56
CA GLY A 100 -2.28 -17.78 -36.68
C GLY A 100 -1.45 -18.69 -37.59
N THR A 101 -0.34 -18.19 -38.15
CA THR A 101 0.60 -18.95 -38.98
C THR A 101 1.75 -19.60 -38.17
N SER A 102 1.88 -19.29 -36.88
CA SER A 102 2.98 -19.75 -36.04
C SER A 102 2.74 -21.17 -35.50
N ALA A 103 3.70 -22.08 -35.69
CA ALA A 103 3.65 -23.43 -35.11
C ALA A 103 3.79 -23.40 -33.57
N SER A 104 3.26 -24.41 -32.87
CA SER A 104 3.32 -24.50 -31.40
C SER A 104 4.75 -24.47 -30.84
N SER A 105 5.73 -25.03 -31.56
CA SER A 105 7.15 -24.96 -31.20
C SER A 105 7.73 -23.55 -31.32
N SER A 106 7.29 -22.76 -32.31
CA SER A 106 7.69 -21.36 -32.47
C SER A 106 7.09 -20.48 -31.38
N ILE A 107 5.82 -20.70 -31.01
CA ILE A 107 5.17 -19.98 -29.90
C ILE A 107 5.88 -20.26 -28.57
N ALA A 108 6.29 -21.52 -28.32
CA ALA A 108 7.07 -21.86 -27.13
C ALA A 108 8.44 -21.16 -27.07
N ALA A 109 9.09 -20.95 -28.22
CA ALA A 109 10.35 -20.20 -28.28
C ALA A 109 10.14 -18.69 -28.03
N LEU A 110 9.08 -18.11 -28.59
CA LEU A 110 8.70 -16.71 -28.35
C LEU A 110 8.34 -16.46 -26.88
N ASN A 111 7.61 -17.38 -26.25
CA ASN A 111 7.29 -17.30 -24.82
C ASN A 111 8.57 -17.30 -23.96
N LYS A 112 9.57 -18.12 -24.28
CA LYS A 112 10.86 -18.11 -23.56
C LYS A 112 11.61 -16.79 -23.70
N GLU A 113 11.61 -16.19 -24.89
CA GLU A 113 12.20 -14.86 -25.11
C GLU A 113 11.44 -13.80 -24.31
N ALA A 114 10.10 -13.82 -24.34
CA ALA A 114 9.26 -12.92 -23.57
C ALA A 114 9.50 -13.04 -22.06
N GLU A 115 9.60 -14.24 -21.51
CA GLU A 115 9.93 -14.43 -20.09
C GLU A 115 11.28 -13.82 -19.73
N GLN A 116 12.28 -13.91 -20.61
CA GLN A 116 13.59 -13.28 -20.39
C GLN A 116 13.49 -11.75 -20.39
N LEU A 117 12.74 -11.18 -21.33
CA LEU A 117 12.51 -9.73 -21.39
C LEU A 117 11.75 -9.22 -20.17
N ILE A 118 10.72 -9.95 -19.72
CA ILE A 118 9.94 -9.60 -18.54
C ILE A 118 10.84 -9.63 -17.30
N ARG A 119 11.61 -10.70 -17.11
CA ARG A 119 12.59 -10.78 -16.01
C ARG A 119 13.60 -9.64 -16.05
N GLU A 120 14.05 -9.24 -17.24
CA GLU A 120 14.97 -8.12 -17.41
C GLU A 120 14.31 -6.78 -17.04
N ILE A 121 13.06 -6.54 -17.44
CA ILE A 121 12.30 -5.34 -17.06
C ILE A 121 12.19 -5.23 -15.53
N TYR A 122 11.80 -6.31 -14.85
CA TYR A 122 11.72 -6.33 -13.39
C TYR A 122 13.10 -6.17 -12.72
N ARG A 123 14.15 -6.75 -13.31
CA ARG A 123 15.54 -6.58 -12.85
C ARG A 123 16.00 -5.12 -12.96
N GLU A 124 15.67 -4.43 -14.05
CA GLU A 124 15.98 -3.00 -14.21
C GLU A 124 15.17 -2.14 -13.23
N LYS A 125 13.93 -2.51 -12.94
CA LYS A 125 13.09 -1.82 -11.93
C LYS A 125 13.73 -1.92 -10.55
N SER A 126 14.09 -3.12 -10.10
CA SER A 126 14.63 -3.36 -8.76
C SER A 126 16.06 -2.83 -8.57
N ASN A 127 16.85 -2.74 -9.65
CA ASN A 127 18.25 -2.32 -9.57
C ASN A 127 18.46 -0.82 -9.82
N CYS A 128 17.43 -0.08 -10.20
CA CYS A 128 17.55 1.36 -10.42
C CYS A 128 17.72 2.09 -9.07
N LYS A 129 18.98 2.46 -8.75
CA LYS A 129 19.35 3.09 -7.49
C LYS A 129 20.17 4.35 -7.71
N TYR A 130 19.93 5.37 -6.91
CA TYR A 130 20.78 6.57 -6.79
C TYR A 130 21.23 6.69 -5.33
N ASN A 131 22.54 6.79 -5.06
CA ASN A 131 23.10 6.78 -3.70
C ASN A 131 22.56 5.64 -2.79
N ASN A 132 22.42 4.44 -3.35
CA ASN A 132 21.83 3.24 -2.71
C ASN A 132 20.33 3.32 -2.39
N ILE A 133 19.64 4.39 -2.80
CA ILE A 133 18.19 4.54 -2.65
C ILE A 133 17.52 4.02 -3.92
N ALA A 134 16.58 3.08 -3.78
CA ALA A 134 15.79 2.57 -4.91
C ALA A 134 14.84 3.65 -5.43
N LEU A 135 14.87 3.90 -6.75
CA LEU A 135 14.08 4.96 -7.37
C LEU A 135 12.65 4.53 -7.70
N TRP A 136 12.45 3.23 -8.00
CA TRP A 136 11.15 2.66 -8.38
C TRP A 136 10.53 1.76 -7.30
N GLY A 137 11.04 1.88 -6.06
CA GLY A 137 10.73 0.99 -4.95
C GLY A 137 11.45 -0.36 -5.04
N ASP A 138 11.71 -0.97 -3.89
CA ASP A 138 11.87 -2.42 -3.85
C ASP A 138 10.48 -3.01 -4.10
N GLU A 139 10.36 -3.96 -5.02
CA GLU A 139 9.15 -4.80 -5.06
C GLU A 139 9.09 -5.48 -3.70
N VAL A 140 8.22 -4.97 -2.82
CA VAL A 140 7.83 -5.71 -1.64
C VAL A 140 7.22 -6.98 -2.21
N ASN A 141 8.01 -8.06 -2.22
CA ASN A 141 7.53 -9.40 -2.52
C ASN A 141 6.61 -9.79 -1.37
N PHE A 142 5.42 -9.20 -1.39
CA PHE A 142 4.34 -9.53 -0.51
C PHE A 142 3.71 -10.80 -1.08
N HIS A 143 4.07 -11.92 -0.47
CA HIS A 143 3.33 -13.15 -0.66
C HIS A 143 2.38 -13.31 0.52
N ASN A 144 1.10 -13.14 0.25
CA ASN A 144 0.02 -13.55 1.12
C ASN A 144 -0.81 -14.56 0.33
N ASP A 145 -0.94 -15.76 0.86
CA ASP A 145 -1.62 -16.88 0.20
C ASP A 145 -3.06 -16.54 -0.23
N ALA A 146 -3.73 -15.59 0.46
CA ALA A 146 -5.07 -15.14 0.11
C ALA A 146 -5.12 -14.35 -1.22
N MET A 147 -4.01 -13.74 -1.66
CA MET A 147 -3.96 -13.08 -2.97
C MET A 147 -4.02 -14.07 -4.14
N ASP A 148 -3.54 -15.29 -3.92
CA ASP A 148 -3.52 -16.34 -4.94
C ASP A 148 -4.81 -17.18 -4.97
N LEU A 149 -5.74 -16.93 -4.03
CA LEU A 149 -7.03 -17.59 -4.02
C LEU A 149 -7.86 -17.17 -5.21
N LYS A 150 -8.17 -18.16 -6.06
CA LYS A 150 -9.05 -17.99 -7.22
C LYS A 150 -9.85 -19.27 -7.46
N LEU A 151 -11.04 -19.09 -8.01
CA LEU A 151 -11.84 -20.22 -8.45
C LEU A 151 -11.17 -20.94 -9.63
N ASN A 152 -11.25 -22.26 -9.61
CA ASN A 152 -10.92 -23.08 -10.77
C ASN A 152 -12.05 -23.03 -11.81
N SER A 153 -11.85 -23.69 -12.95
CA SER A 153 -12.86 -23.78 -14.03
C SER A 153 -14.16 -24.50 -13.63
N GLN A 154 -14.15 -25.21 -12.49
CA GLN A 154 -15.33 -25.90 -11.94
C GLN A 154 -16.11 -25.02 -10.94
N GLY A 155 -15.62 -23.81 -10.61
CA GLY A 155 -16.26 -22.92 -9.63
C GLY A 155 -15.92 -23.25 -8.17
N PHE A 156 -14.77 -23.87 -7.92
CA PHE A 156 -14.29 -24.23 -6.57
C PHE A 156 -12.87 -23.69 -6.30
N LEU A 157 -12.50 -23.52 -5.04
CA LEU A 157 -11.13 -23.11 -4.67
C LEU A 157 -10.15 -24.29 -4.71
N LYS A 158 -10.63 -25.53 -4.54
CA LYS A 158 -9.86 -26.76 -4.76
C LYS A 158 -10.45 -27.58 -5.89
N GLU A 159 -9.58 -28.22 -6.66
CA GLU A 159 -9.98 -29.16 -7.70
C GLU A 159 -10.80 -30.32 -7.12
N VAL A 160 -11.96 -30.60 -7.74
CA VAL A 160 -12.82 -31.69 -7.33
C VAL A 160 -12.54 -32.92 -8.20
N LYS A 161 -12.13 -34.01 -7.56
CA LYS A 161 -11.99 -35.31 -8.22
C LYS A 161 -13.35 -36.02 -8.25
N VAL A 162 -14.03 -35.93 -9.38
CA VAL A 162 -15.34 -36.57 -9.59
C VAL A 162 -15.24 -38.08 -9.39
N ARG A 163 -16.06 -38.61 -8.48
CA ARG A 163 -16.16 -40.03 -8.14
C ARG A 163 -17.21 -40.72 -9.01
N ASP A 164 -16.93 -41.96 -9.40
CA ASP A 164 -17.92 -42.80 -10.06
C ASP A 164 -18.97 -43.31 -9.06
N THR A 165 -20.22 -42.89 -9.27
CA THR A 165 -21.37 -43.22 -8.42
C THR A 165 -22.12 -44.47 -8.89
N SER A 166 -21.68 -45.14 -9.96
CA SER A 166 -22.36 -46.29 -10.55
C SER A 166 -22.56 -47.46 -9.56
N SER A 167 -21.59 -47.69 -8.68
CA SER A 167 -21.57 -48.75 -7.66
C SER A 167 -22.33 -48.41 -6.37
N MET A 168 -22.76 -47.15 -6.18
CA MET A 168 -23.42 -46.69 -4.96
C MET A 168 -24.92 -47.02 -4.96
N THR A 169 -25.46 -47.22 -3.76
CA THR A 169 -26.89 -47.54 -3.59
C THR A 169 -27.74 -46.30 -3.86
N ALA A 170 -28.71 -46.38 -4.77
CA ALA A 170 -29.62 -45.25 -5.02
C ALA A 170 -30.52 -45.03 -3.79
N LEU A 171 -30.62 -43.79 -3.30
CA LEU A 171 -31.44 -43.51 -2.11
C LEU A 171 -32.94 -43.77 -2.37
N SER A 172 -33.37 -43.73 -3.63
CA SER A 172 -34.71 -44.16 -4.05
C SER A 172 -35.05 -45.61 -3.66
N SER A 173 -34.09 -46.54 -3.62
CA SER A 173 -34.34 -47.95 -3.32
C SER A 173 -34.40 -48.29 -1.82
N VAL A 174 -34.01 -47.36 -0.94
CA VAL A 174 -34.01 -47.56 0.51
C VAL A 174 -35.38 -47.24 1.09
N ASP A 175 -35.95 -48.04 1.99
CA ASP A 175 -37.22 -47.67 2.66
C ASP A 175 -37.00 -46.52 3.65
N SER A 176 -37.88 -45.51 3.65
CA SER A 176 -37.75 -44.32 4.51
C SER A 176 -37.75 -44.62 6.02
N ASN A 177 -38.23 -45.80 6.45
CA ASN A 177 -38.19 -46.24 7.85
C ASN A 177 -36.90 -46.97 8.23
N THR A 178 -36.04 -47.29 7.26
CA THR A 178 -34.78 -48.00 7.51
C THR A 178 -33.77 -47.08 8.16
N VAL A 179 -33.10 -47.56 9.21
CA VAL A 179 -32.00 -46.84 9.84
C VAL A 179 -30.72 -47.05 9.02
N ILE A 180 -30.17 -45.97 8.49
CA ILE A 180 -28.90 -45.97 7.77
C ILE A 180 -27.78 -45.73 8.77
N SER A 181 -26.95 -46.76 8.99
CA SER A 181 -25.79 -46.71 9.89
C SER A 181 -24.44 -46.76 9.17
N ASN A 182 -24.40 -47.24 7.93
CA ASN A 182 -23.19 -47.28 7.09
C ASN A 182 -23.56 -47.49 5.61
N GLY A 183 -22.65 -47.20 4.68
CA GLY A 183 -22.80 -47.41 3.24
C GLY A 183 -22.63 -46.12 2.44
N ALA A 184 -22.46 -46.26 1.12
CA ALA A 184 -22.37 -45.16 0.18
C ALA A 184 -23.66 -45.08 -0.67
N TYR A 185 -24.30 -43.91 -0.64
CA TYR A 185 -25.59 -43.65 -1.27
C TYR A 185 -25.46 -42.55 -2.30
N LYS A 186 -26.07 -42.76 -3.47
CA LYS A 186 -26.13 -41.73 -4.52
C LYS A 186 -27.46 -41.00 -4.52
N ILE A 187 -27.39 -39.71 -4.85
CA ILE A 187 -28.53 -38.81 -5.03
C ILE A 187 -28.46 -38.26 -6.45
N SER A 188 -29.46 -38.58 -7.25
CA SER A 188 -29.55 -38.26 -8.68
C SER A 188 -30.78 -37.42 -9.01
N SER A 189 -31.69 -37.22 -8.05
CA SER A 189 -32.92 -36.47 -8.24
C SER A 189 -33.31 -35.66 -7.01
N VAL A 190 -34.12 -34.63 -7.24
CA VAL A 190 -34.68 -33.77 -6.20
C VAL A 190 -35.46 -34.57 -5.16
N GLY A 191 -36.23 -35.58 -5.60
CA GLY A 191 -37.00 -36.44 -4.70
C GLY A 191 -36.12 -37.27 -3.77
N GLU A 192 -34.96 -37.73 -4.24
CA GLU A 192 -33.98 -38.42 -3.39
C GLU A 192 -33.35 -37.47 -2.36
N LEU A 193 -33.05 -36.23 -2.75
CA LEU A 193 -32.53 -35.22 -1.82
C LEU A 193 -33.58 -34.86 -0.75
N ALA A 194 -34.84 -34.71 -1.13
CA ALA A 194 -35.94 -34.46 -0.18
C ALA A 194 -36.15 -35.64 0.77
N LYS A 195 -36.05 -36.86 0.26
CA LYS A 195 -36.08 -38.09 1.08
C LYS A 195 -34.94 -38.15 2.09
N LEU A 196 -33.73 -37.71 1.70
CA LEU A 196 -32.63 -37.57 2.65
C LEU A 196 -33.01 -36.61 3.79
N ALA A 197 -33.60 -35.45 3.46
CA ALA A 197 -34.05 -34.49 4.46
C ALA A 197 -35.06 -35.12 5.44
N GLU A 198 -36.06 -35.86 4.93
CA GLU A 198 -37.04 -36.57 5.75
C GLU A 198 -36.39 -37.60 6.68
N MET A 199 -35.50 -38.46 6.15
CA MET A 199 -34.86 -39.51 6.93
C MET A 199 -33.92 -38.95 8.01
N VAL A 200 -33.16 -37.90 7.71
CA VAL A 200 -32.29 -37.22 8.70
C VAL A 200 -33.16 -36.56 9.77
N ASN A 201 -34.22 -35.84 9.38
CA ASN A 201 -35.10 -35.16 10.33
C ASN A 201 -35.89 -36.13 11.23
N ALA A 202 -36.12 -37.36 10.76
CA ALA A 202 -36.69 -38.46 11.55
C ALA A 202 -35.67 -39.21 12.43
N GLY A 203 -34.40 -38.81 12.44
CA GLY A 203 -33.33 -39.45 13.22
C GLY A 203 -32.94 -40.85 12.70
N LYS A 204 -33.17 -41.13 11.42
CA LYS A 204 -32.90 -42.45 10.80
C LYS A 204 -31.54 -42.56 10.15
N VAL A 205 -30.81 -41.46 10.01
CA VAL A 205 -29.48 -41.44 9.40
C VAL A 205 -28.45 -41.20 10.50
N THR A 206 -27.73 -42.24 10.89
CA THR A 206 -26.72 -42.21 11.96
C THR A 206 -25.30 -42.48 11.44
N GLY A 207 -25.15 -42.81 10.15
CA GLY A 207 -23.86 -43.06 9.50
C GLY A 207 -24.01 -43.22 7.99
N GLY A 208 -22.89 -43.38 7.29
CA GLY A 208 -22.84 -43.50 5.82
C GLY A 208 -22.35 -42.24 5.11
N GLU A 209 -22.27 -42.32 3.78
CA GLU A 209 -21.82 -41.25 2.89
C GLU A 209 -22.86 -41.03 1.79
N PHE A 210 -23.20 -39.77 1.53
CA PHE A 210 -24.14 -39.35 0.50
C PHE A 210 -23.41 -38.54 -0.58
N VAL A 211 -23.57 -38.96 -1.83
CA VAL A 211 -22.83 -38.38 -2.97
C VAL A 211 -23.80 -37.98 -4.06
N LEU A 212 -23.67 -36.75 -4.57
CA LEU A 212 -24.43 -36.33 -5.75
C LEU A 212 -23.92 -37.07 -7.01
N ALA A 213 -24.85 -37.52 -7.82
CA ALA A 213 -24.60 -38.18 -9.11
C ALA A 213 -25.04 -37.35 -10.31
N ALA A 214 -25.75 -36.25 -10.08
CA ALA A 214 -26.23 -35.31 -11.09
C ALA A 214 -26.48 -33.94 -10.45
N ASP A 215 -26.57 -32.91 -11.29
CA ASP A 215 -27.03 -31.58 -10.88
C ASP A 215 -28.52 -31.63 -10.49
N ILE A 216 -28.89 -30.86 -9.46
CA ILE A 216 -30.23 -30.88 -8.86
C ILE A 216 -30.87 -29.50 -8.97
N ASP A 217 -32.13 -29.42 -9.38
CA ASP A 217 -32.89 -28.17 -9.46
C ASP A 217 -34.04 -28.16 -8.43
N LEU A 218 -33.98 -27.26 -7.45
CA LEU A 218 -34.97 -27.12 -6.38
C LEU A 218 -36.16 -26.22 -6.76
N SER A 219 -36.32 -25.84 -8.02
CA SER A 219 -37.42 -24.98 -8.51
C SER A 219 -38.83 -25.46 -8.11
N ILE A 220 -39.04 -26.76 -7.92
CA ILE A 220 -40.32 -27.31 -7.44
C ILE A 220 -40.69 -26.83 -6.01
N TYR A 221 -39.71 -26.38 -5.23
CA TYR A 221 -39.87 -25.83 -3.89
C TYR A 221 -39.85 -24.29 -3.87
N SER A 222 -39.97 -23.62 -5.01
CA SER A 222 -39.93 -22.14 -5.11
C SER A 222 -41.18 -21.39 -4.61
N SER A 223 -42.10 -22.09 -3.91
CA SER A 223 -43.35 -21.51 -3.41
C SER A 223 -43.63 -21.83 -1.95
N GLY A 224 -44.49 -21.05 -1.31
CA GLY A 224 -44.85 -21.24 0.10
C GLY A 224 -43.64 -21.08 1.03
N ALA A 225 -43.47 -22.04 1.95
CA ALA A 225 -42.37 -22.06 2.92
C ALA A 225 -41.02 -22.46 2.32
N GLY A 226 -41.04 -23.11 1.15
CA GLY A 226 -39.84 -23.54 0.43
C GLY A 226 -39.24 -24.87 0.89
N TRP A 227 -37.94 -25.00 0.67
CA TRP A 227 -37.14 -26.18 1.01
C TRP A 227 -37.15 -26.48 2.52
N THR A 228 -37.24 -27.77 2.86
CA THR A 228 -37.06 -28.23 4.24
C THR A 228 -35.61 -28.65 4.46
N PRO A 229 -34.86 -28.03 5.39
CA PRO A 229 -33.45 -28.33 5.60
C PRO A 229 -33.17 -29.79 5.94
N ILE A 230 -32.02 -30.29 5.48
CA ILE A 230 -31.48 -31.59 5.84
C ILE A 230 -30.86 -31.48 7.23
N GLY A 231 -31.48 -32.14 8.21
CA GLY A 231 -31.13 -32.02 9.62
C GLY A 231 -31.78 -30.81 10.27
N SER A 232 -32.19 -30.99 11.53
CA SER A 232 -32.86 -29.99 12.36
C SER A 232 -32.05 -29.72 13.63
N GLY A 233 -32.52 -28.79 14.46
CA GLY A 233 -31.90 -28.54 15.77
C GLY A 233 -31.92 -29.79 16.68
N ASP A 234 -32.99 -30.58 16.58
CA ASP A 234 -33.17 -31.81 17.37
C ASP A 234 -32.41 -33.00 16.79
N ASN A 235 -32.43 -33.13 15.46
CA ASN A 235 -31.73 -34.19 14.72
C ASN A 235 -30.73 -33.56 13.73
N PRO A 236 -29.52 -33.19 14.18
CA PRO A 236 -28.53 -32.58 13.30
C PRO A 236 -28.00 -33.60 12.28
N PHE A 237 -27.54 -33.09 11.14
CA PHE A 237 -26.89 -33.88 10.11
C PHE A 237 -25.56 -34.44 10.65
N GLN A 238 -25.44 -35.76 10.66
CA GLN A 238 -24.41 -36.52 11.40
C GLN A 238 -23.49 -37.36 10.50
N VAL A 239 -23.49 -37.11 9.20
CA VAL A 239 -22.84 -37.96 8.20
C VAL A 239 -22.03 -37.14 7.18
N SER A 240 -21.42 -37.79 6.19
CA SER A 240 -20.69 -37.09 5.13
C SER A 240 -21.58 -36.88 3.90
N PHE A 241 -21.56 -35.65 3.37
CA PHE A 241 -22.18 -35.26 2.11
C PHE A 241 -21.12 -34.72 1.15
N ASP A 242 -21.03 -35.31 -0.03
CA ASP A 242 -20.15 -34.86 -1.10
C ASP A 242 -20.98 -34.43 -2.32
N GLY A 243 -20.90 -33.15 -2.65
CA GLY A 243 -21.51 -32.60 -3.86
C GLY A 243 -20.86 -33.14 -5.14
N ASN A 244 -19.68 -33.77 -5.06
CA ASN A 244 -19.01 -34.44 -6.17
C ASN A 244 -18.78 -33.54 -7.40
N GLY A 245 -18.76 -32.21 -7.21
CA GLY A 245 -18.64 -31.22 -8.27
C GLY A 245 -19.96 -30.86 -8.97
N HIS A 246 -21.07 -31.43 -8.52
CA HIS A 246 -22.41 -31.11 -9.02
C HIS A 246 -23.00 -29.86 -8.38
N THR A 247 -23.91 -29.23 -9.10
CA THR A 247 -24.58 -27.99 -8.70
C THR A 247 -26.00 -28.27 -8.22
N ILE A 248 -26.41 -27.63 -7.12
CA ILE A 248 -27.80 -27.53 -6.69
C ILE A 248 -28.28 -26.11 -6.95
N SER A 249 -29.31 -25.95 -7.77
CA SER A 249 -29.84 -24.65 -8.20
C SER A 249 -31.20 -24.32 -7.58
N ASN A 250 -31.57 -23.04 -7.56
CA ASN A 250 -32.89 -22.54 -7.19
C ASN A 250 -33.34 -22.89 -5.77
N LEU A 251 -32.41 -22.87 -4.80
CA LEU A 251 -32.74 -23.08 -3.39
C LEU A 251 -33.61 -21.92 -2.89
N TYR A 252 -34.88 -22.21 -2.61
CA TYR A 252 -35.83 -21.23 -2.07
C TYR A 252 -36.25 -21.58 -0.65
N ILE A 253 -36.04 -20.68 0.30
CA ILE A 253 -36.50 -20.79 1.69
C ILE A 253 -37.22 -19.48 2.07
N ASN A 254 -38.48 -19.58 2.48
CA ASN A 254 -39.26 -18.43 2.96
C ASN A 254 -40.09 -18.85 4.18
N SER A 255 -39.42 -19.02 5.32
CA SER A 255 -40.03 -19.57 6.54
C SER A 255 -39.72 -18.70 7.76
N GLY A 256 -40.69 -18.51 8.67
CA GLY A 256 -40.51 -17.66 9.86
C GLY A 256 -39.65 -18.24 10.98
N GLY A 257 -39.05 -19.42 10.80
CA GLY A 257 -38.19 -20.06 11.80
C GLY A 257 -36.71 -19.97 11.41
N GLY A 258 -35.82 -19.83 12.39
CA GLY A 258 -34.38 -19.90 12.19
C GLY A 258 -33.85 -21.31 12.01
N GLY A 259 -32.52 -21.45 11.92
CA GLY A 259 -31.90 -22.75 11.73
C GLY A 259 -32.03 -23.27 10.30
N LYS A 260 -32.06 -22.38 9.31
CA LYS A 260 -32.33 -22.73 7.91
C LYS A 260 -31.08 -22.63 7.01
N GLY A 261 -31.12 -23.47 5.98
CA GLY A 261 -30.12 -23.66 4.94
C GLY A 261 -30.51 -24.88 4.11
N LEU A 262 -29.68 -25.27 3.15
CA LEU A 262 -29.82 -26.60 2.53
C LEU A 262 -29.78 -27.68 3.62
N PHE A 263 -28.85 -27.52 4.56
CA PHE A 263 -28.74 -28.24 5.82
C PHE A 263 -29.17 -27.35 7.00
N GLY A 264 -29.77 -27.93 8.05
CA GLY A 264 -30.10 -27.16 9.25
C GLY A 264 -28.87 -26.99 10.14
N LYS A 265 -28.45 -28.07 10.79
CA LYS A 265 -27.29 -28.10 11.68
C LYS A 265 -26.38 -29.27 11.33
N ILE A 266 -25.09 -29.02 11.19
CA ILE A 266 -24.05 -30.03 10.97
C ILE A 266 -23.45 -30.39 12.33
N ALA A 267 -23.45 -31.68 12.67
CA ALA A 267 -22.92 -32.19 13.93
C ALA A 267 -21.40 -32.35 13.90
N SER A 268 -20.82 -32.59 15.08
CA SER A 268 -19.40 -32.94 15.21
C SER A 268 -19.08 -34.22 14.44
N GLY A 269 -17.97 -34.25 13.72
CA GLY A 269 -17.52 -35.40 12.92
C GLY A 269 -18.25 -35.58 11.58
N SER A 270 -19.12 -34.62 11.22
CA SER A 270 -19.84 -34.61 9.94
C SER A 270 -19.16 -33.68 8.95
N GLU A 271 -19.31 -33.96 7.66
CA GLU A 271 -18.64 -33.22 6.60
C GLU A 271 -19.61 -32.89 5.47
N VAL A 272 -19.60 -31.66 4.98
CA VAL A 272 -20.23 -31.26 3.72
C VAL A 272 -19.14 -30.70 2.81
N LYS A 273 -18.93 -31.29 1.63
CA LYS A 273 -17.85 -30.88 0.73
C LYS A 273 -18.21 -30.85 -0.74
N ASN A 274 -17.42 -30.12 -1.53
CA ASN A 274 -17.48 -30.06 -3.00
C ASN A 274 -18.88 -29.75 -3.55
N LEU A 275 -19.62 -28.90 -2.84
CA LEU A 275 -20.99 -28.55 -3.17
C LEU A 275 -21.05 -27.14 -3.73
N ARG A 276 -21.67 -26.98 -4.90
CA ARG A 276 -21.98 -25.69 -5.50
C ARG A 276 -23.47 -25.41 -5.42
N LEU A 277 -23.84 -24.25 -4.89
CA LEU A 277 -25.20 -23.74 -4.90
C LEU A 277 -25.30 -22.55 -5.85
N THR A 278 -26.36 -22.50 -6.67
CA THR A 278 -26.63 -21.34 -7.52
C THR A 278 -28.05 -20.82 -7.37
N ASP A 279 -28.22 -19.51 -7.53
CA ASP A 279 -29.52 -18.83 -7.56
C ASP A 279 -30.38 -19.11 -6.32
N ILE A 280 -29.90 -18.67 -5.16
CA ILE A 280 -30.61 -18.88 -3.90
C ILE A 280 -31.58 -17.74 -3.57
N TYR A 281 -32.67 -18.05 -2.89
CA TYR A 281 -33.48 -17.07 -2.19
C TYR A 281 -33.71 -17.53 -0.75
N MET A 282 -33.26 -16.73 0.21
CA MET A 282 -33.41 -17.06 1.62
C MET A 282 -34.03 -15.91 2.39
N ARG A 283 -35.17 -16.21 3.01
CA ARG A 283 -35.81 -15.39 4.03
C ARG A 283 -36.20 -16.26 5.21
N ALA A 284 -35.40 -16.17 6.26
CA ALA A 284 -35.60 -16.88 7.51
C ALA A 284 -35.34 -15.99 8.72
N SER A 285 -36.05 -16.17 9.83
CA SER A 285 -35.80 -15.32 11.00
C SER A 285 -34.61 -15.84 11.81
N TRP A 286 -33.89 -14.97 12.51
CA TRP A 286 -32.82 -15.28 13.47
C TRP A 286 -31.48 -15.73 12.87
N SER A 287 -31.32 -16.96 12.41
CA SER A 287 -29.99 -17.48 12.03
C SER A 287 -30.08 -18.40 10.84
N SER A 288 -29.42 -18.07 9.74
CA SER A 288 -29.45 -18.88 8.52
C SER A 288 -28.21 -18.70 7.64
N GLY A 289 -27.89 -19.75 6.88
CA GLY A 289 -26.82 -19.76 5.89
C GLY A 289 -27.23 -20.59 4.68
N ALA A 290 -26.70 -20.30 3.49
CA ALA A 290 -27.15 -20.99 2.27
C ALA A 290 -26.92 -22.50 2.34
N ILE A 291 -25.72 -22.91 2.77
CA ILE A 291 -25.38 -24.32 2.93
C ILE A 291 -25.93 -24.84 4.24
N CYS A 292 -25.63 -24.18 5.36
CA CYS A 292 -26.10 -24.64 6.66
C CYS A 292 -26.42 -23.47 7.59
N SER A 293 -27.27 -23.68 8.60
CA SER A 293 -27.38 -22.65 9.64
C SER A 293 -26.19 -22.71 10.60
N SER A 294 -25.91 -23.87 11.18
CA SER A 294 -24.88 -23.98 12.22
C SER A 294 -23.97 -25.17 12.01
N VAL A 295 -22.66 -24.96 12.17
CA VAL A 295 -21.64 -26.00 12.19
C VAL A 295 -21.17 -26.17 13.64
N ALA A 296 -21.42 -27.35 14.22
CA ALA A 296 -20.92 -27.68 15.55
C ALA A 296 -19.38 -27.75 15.55
N SER A 297 -18.75 -27.61 16.73
CA SER A 297 -17.31 -27.84 16.87
C SER A 297 -16.95 -29.25 16.40
N GLY A 298 -15.99 -29.36 15.48
CA GLY A 298 -15.60 -30.62 14.83
C GLY A 298 -16.47 -31.03 13.62
N GLY A 299 -17.49 -30.27 13.25
CA GLY A 299 -18.17 -30.39 11.95
C GLY A 299 -17.41 -29.60 10.88
N ILE A 300 -17.43 -30.06 9.62
CA ILE A 300 -16.61 -29.50 8.55
C ILE A 300 -17.49 -29.14 7.35
N VAL A 301 -17.34 -27.92 6.84
CA VAL A 301 -17.84 -27.48 5.54
C VAL A 301 -16.62 -27.04 4.72
N THR A 302 -16.33 -27.75 3.62
CA THR A 302 -15.10 -27.49 2.88
C THR A 302 -15.28 -27.52 1.37
N ASN A 303 -14.57 -26.65 0.66
CA ASN A 303 -14.61 -26.59 -0.80
C ASN A 303 -16.04 -26.43 -1.35
N CYS A 304 -16.82 -25.54 -0.77
CA CYS A 304 -18.19 -25.27 -1.20
C CYS A 304 -18.32 -23.85 -1.75
N SER A 305 -19.12 -23.69 -2.80
CA SER A 305 -19.37 -22.38 -3.43
C SER A 305 -20.85 -22.05 -3.47
N VAL A 306 -21.17 -20.77 -3.30
CA VAL A 306 -22.55 -20.26 -3.42
C VAL A 306 -22.53 -19.02 -4.30
N GLU A 307 -23.24 -19.06 -5.41
CA GLU A 307 -23.19 -18.03 -6.45
C GLU A 307 -24.59 -17.58 -6.86
N GLY A 308 -24.83 -16.28 -6.79
CA GLY A 308 -26.10 -15.70 -7.21
C GLY A 308 -27.23 -15.94 -6.21
N GLY A 309 -28.03 -14.88 -6.01
CA GLY A 309 -29.18 -14.93 -5.13
C GLY A 309 -29.15 -13.91 -4.01
N THR A 310 -30.19 -13.96 -3.19
CA THR A 310 -30.42 -12.97 -2.13
C THR A 310 -30.75 -13.64 -0.81
N MET A 311 -30.14 -13.16 0.26
CA MET A 311 -30.44 -13.53 1.64
C MET A 311 -30.89 -12.29 2.41
N LEU A 312 -32.13 -12.30 2.91
CA LEU A 312 -32.71 -11.13 3.55
C LEU A 312 -33.48 -11.45 4.84
N ASP A 313 -33.28 -10.62 5.86
CA ASP A 313 -34.06 -10.68 7.11
C ASP A 313 -34.22 -9.29 7.75
N SER A 314 -35.44 -9.01 8.21
CA SER A 314 -35.81 -7.79 8.93
C SER A 314 -35.91 -7.97 10.45
N SER A 315 -35.69 -9.18 10.96
CA SER A 315 -35.79 -9.49 12.38
C SER A 315 -34.62 -8.91 13.20
N ASN A 316 -34.90 -8.50 14.45
CA ASN A 316 -33.84 -8.20 15.40
C ASN A 316 -33.25 -9.53 15.88
N GLY A 317 -31.93 -9.72 15.79
CA GLY A 317 -31.32 -11.03 16.04
C GLY A 317 -30.70 -11.70 14.82
N ALA A 318 -30.89 -11.14 13.62
CA ALA A 318 -30.54 -11.78 12.35
C ALA A 318 -29.02 -11.95 12.15
N ILE A 319 -28.53 -13.19 12.19
CA ILE A 319 -27.14 -13.60 11.95
C ILE A 319 -27.09 -14.44 10.68
N TYR A 320 -26.53 -13.87 9.62
CA TYR A 320 -26.46 -14.52 8.32
C TYR A 320 -25.02 -14.64 7.84
N GLY A 321 -24.70 -15.77 7.24
CA GLY A 321 -23.50 -15.94 6.44
C GLY A 321 -23.82 -16.62 5.13
N GLY A 322 -23.13 -16.28 4.05
CA GLY A 322 -23.38 -16.89 2.74
C GLY A 322 -23.27 -18.42 2.77
N ILE A 323 -22.34 -18.98 3.56
CA ILE A 323 -22.23 -20.42 3.79
C ILE A 323 -22.98 -20.84 5.05
N ALA A 324 -22.66 -20.20 6.19
CA ALA A 324 -23.23 -20.56 7.49
C ALA A 324 -23.54 -19.36 8.39
N SER A 325 -24.58 -19.44 9.22
CA SER A 325 -24.81 -18.40 10.23
C SER A 325 -23.82 -18.46 11.39
N SER A 326 -23.44 -19.66 11.83
CA SER A 326 -22.49 -19.85 12.93
C SER A 326 -21.60 -21.05 12.71
N CYS A 327 -20.31 -20.97 13.06
CA CYS A 327 -19.43 -22.14 13.10
C CYS A 327 -18.51 -22.14 14.32
N GLY A 328 -18.15 -23.34 14.77
CA GLY A 328 -17.04 -23.57 15.69
C GLY A 328 -15.67 -23.52 14.97
N GLU A 329 -14.61 -23.63 15.75
CA GLU A 329 -13.23 -23.63 15.25
C GLU A 329 -12.98 -24.78 14.25
N GLY A 330 -12.25 -24.50 13.17
CA GLY A 330 -11.98 -25.45 12.08
C GLY A 330 -13.20 -25.80 11.21
N GLY A 331 -14.31 -25.07 11.35
CA GLY A 331 -15.59 -25.46 10.76
C GLY A 331 -15.74 -25.18 9.27
N ILE A 332 -15.20 -24.07 8.75
CA ILE A 332 -15.41 -23.64 7.36
C ILE A 332 -14.07 -23.38 6.68
N SER A 333 -13.83 -24.03 5.55
CA SER A 333 -12.58 -23.85 4.80
C SER A 333 -12.77 -23.92 3.29
N TYR A 334 -11.91 -23.24 2.52
CA TYR A 334 -11.93 -23.31 1.05
C TYR A 334 -13.29 -22.98 0.41
N CYS A 335 -14.07 -22.09 1.03
CA CYS A 335 -15.41 -21.75 0.55
C CYS A 335 -15.43 -20.44 -0.24
N TYR A 336 -16.35 -20.36 -1.20
CA TYR A 336 -16.58 -19.18 -2.02
C TYR A 336 -18.03 -18.69 -1.93
N THR A 337 -18.23 -17.37 -1.92
CA THR A 337 -19.57 -16.77 -1.98
C THR A 337 -19.64 -15.55 -2.88
N ASP A 338 -20.72 -15.43 -3.64
CA ASP A 338 -21.10 -14.24 -4.39
C ASP A 338 -22.63 -14.07 -4.26
N LEU A 339 -23.05 -13.25 -3.30
CA LEU A 339 -24.45 -13.16 -2.85
C LEU A 339 -24.80 -11.74 -2.42
N ASP A 340 -26.08 -11.40 -2.54
CA ASP A 340 -26.65 -10.20 -1.94
C ASP A 340 -27.19 -10.50 -0.54
N ILE A 341 -26.62 -9.86 0.49
CA ILE A 341 -26.99 -10.07 1.89
C ILE A 341 -27.54 -8.75 2.50
N ASP A 342 -28.76 -8.81 3.02
CA ASP A 342 -29.42 -7.71 3.73
C ASP A 342 -30.00 -8.21 5.05
N VAL A 343 -29.32 -7.92 6.16
CA VAL A 343 -29.76 -8.31 7.51
C VAL A 343 -29.57 -7.20 8.53
N ARG A 344 -30.17 -7.33 9.72
CA ARG A 344 -30.10 -6.25 10.73
C ARG A 344 -28.94 -6.36 11.70
N GLN A 345 -28.49 -7.56 12.08
CA GLN A 345 -27.50 -7.71 13.15
C GLN A 345 -26.11 -8.08 12.64
N PHE A 346 -25.87 -9.33 12.23
CA PHE A 346 -24.53 -9.76 11.81
C PHE A 346 -24.59 -10.36 10.40
N ALA A 347 -23.76 -9.83 9.51
CA ALA A 347 -23.63 -10.33 8.13
C ALA A 347 -22.18 -10.67 7.83
N GLY A 348 -21.93 -11.91 7.46
CA GLY A 348 -20.68 -12.33 6.82
C GLY A 348 -20.91 -12.75 5.39
N GLY A 349 -20.00 -12.42 4.47
CA GLY A 349 -20.06 -13.03 3.14
C GLY A 349 -19.96 -14.55 3.20
N ILE A 350 -19.11 -15.09 4.09
CA ILE A 350 -18.96 -16.53 4.31
C ILE A 350 -19.72 -16.99 5.56
N VAL A 351 -19.43 -16.38 6.72
CA VAL A 351 -20.00 -16.81 8.00
C VAL A 351 -20.51 -15.65 8.83
N GLY A 352 -21.73 -15.78 9.37
CA GLY A 352 -22.29 -14.74 10.24
C GLY A 352 -21.49 -14.56 11.52
N GLN A 353 -21.22 -15.65 12.25
CA GLN A 353 -20.39 -15.67 13.45
C GLN A 353 -19.48 -16.90 13.51
N GLY A 354 -18.16 -16.71 13.60
CA GLY A 354 -17.23 -17.83 13.84
C GLY A 354 -15.87 -17.68 13.16
N TYR A 355 -15.42 -18.77 12.56
CA TYR A 355 -14.08 -18.99 12.01
C TYR A 355 -14.16 -19.33 10.52
N ALA A 356 -13.20 -18.83 9.74
CA ALA A 356 -13.11 -19.12 8.32
C ALA A 356 -11.64 -19.14 7.89
N GLU A 357 -11.29 -20.14 7.08
CA GLU A 357 -9.91 -20.32 6.61
C GLU A 357 -9.91 -20.54 5.10
N TYR A 358 -8.96 -19.95 4.37
CA TYR A 358 -8.86 -20.14 2.91
C TYR A 358 -10.15 -19.79 2.14
N CYS A 359 -10.91 -18.79 2.57
CA CYS A 359 -12.20 -18.46 1.97
C CYS A 359 -12.11 -17.19 1.12
N LEU A 360 -12.90 -17.14 0.05
CA LEU A 360 -13.01 -15.99 -0.84
C LEU A 360 -14.47 -15.52 -0.90
N SER A 361 -14.72 -14.22 -0.75
CA SER A 361 -16.07 -13.67 -0.91
C SER A 361 -16.11 -12.44 -1.79
N ASN A 362 -17.10 -12.43 -2.69
CA ASN A 362 -17.48 -11.31 -3.54
C ASN A 362 -18.86 -10.76 -3.16
N ALA A 363 -19.38 -11.11 -1.98
CA ALA A 363 -20.73 -10.76 -1.57
C ALA A 363 -20.97 -9.24 -1.49
N THR A 364 -22.21 -8.84 -1.78
CA THR A 364 -22.70 -7.47 -1.54
C THR A 364 -23.52 -7.42 -0.27
N ILE A 365 -23.04 -6.74 0.75
CA ILE A 365 -23.73 -6.57 2.03
C ILE A 365 -24.30 -5.15 2.09
N THR A 366 -25.62 -5.00 2.09
CA THR A 366 -26.30 -3.69 2.00
C THR A 366 -26.83 -3.16 3.34
N ARG A 367 -26.96 -4.05 4.33
CA ARG A 367 -27.36 -3.70 5.68
C ARG A 367 -26.85 -4.76 6.63
N ALA A 368 -26.20 -4.34 7.72
CA ALA A 368 -25.91 -5.17 8.90
C ALA A 368 -25.38 -4.32 10.06
N GLY A 369 -25.73 -4.68 11.30
CA GLY A 369 -25.19 -4.10 12.53
C GLY A 369 -23.67 -4.23 12.66
N ALA A 370 -23.16 -5.43 12.40
CA ALA A 370 -21.76 -5.71 12.09
C ALA A 370 -21.67 -6.44 10.74
N ALA A 371 -20.91 -5.87 9.81
CA ALA A 371 -20.70 -6.43 8.48
C ALA A 371 -19.23 -6.78 8.29
N GLY A 372 -18.96 -8.01 7.89
CA GLY A 372 -17.64 -8.43 7.41
C GLY A 372 -17.73 -9.16 6.10
N GLY A 373 -16.78 -8.92 5.20
CA GLY A 373 -16.77 -9.59 3.90
C GLY A 373 -16.60 -11.10 4.02
N ILE A 374 -15.88 -11.57 5.05
CA ILE A 374 -15.80 -13.00 5.38
C ILE A 374 -16.67 -13.32 6.60
N CYS A 375 -16.41 -12.65 7.72
CA CYS A 375 -17.06 -12.90 9.01
C CYS A 375 -17.80 -11.68 9.54
N GLY A 376 -19.10 -11.79 9.82
CA GLY A 376 -19.83 -10.71 10.49
C GLY A 376 -19.29 -10.44 11.90
N ARG A 377 -19.19 -11.51 12.69
CA ARG A 377 -18.54 -11.50 14.00
C ARG A 377 -17.50 -12.64 14.09
N GLY A 378 -16.23 -12.31 14.27
CA GLY A 378 -15.13 -13.25 14.09
C GLY A 378 -14.54 -13.83 15.38
N GLY A 379 -13.94 -15.01 15.25
CA GLY A 379 -12.89 -15.50 16.16
C GLY A 379 -11.53 -15.34 15.51
N TYR A 380 -11.22 -16.24 14.56
CA TYR A 380 -10.03 -16.17 13.71
C TYR A 380 -10.44 -16.30 12.24
N VAL A 381 -9.88 -15.43 11.40
CA VAL A 381 -9.95 -15.53 9.95
C VAL A 381 -8.54 -15.59 9.41
N THR A 382 -8.24 -16.63 8.64
CA THR A 382 -6.91 -16.89 8.09
C THR A 382 -6.96 -17.09 6.59
N ASN A 383 -5.91 -16.64 5.89
CA ASN A 383 -5.69 -16.90 4.47
C ASN A 383 -6.94 -16.60 3.62
N SER A 384 -7.69 -15.53 3.91
CA SER A 384 -9.00 -15.29 3.29
C SER A 384 -9.07 -13.93 2.61
N ALA A 385 -9.87 -13.83 1.55
CA ALA A 385 -9.92 -12.65 0.70
C ALA A 385 -11.35 -12.13 0.46
N PHE A 386 -11.52 -10.81 0.48
CA PHE A 386 -12.79 -10.16 0.16
C PHE A 386 -12.64 -9.10 -0.94
N SER A 387 -13.46 -9.21 -1.97
CA SER A 387 -13.45 -8.31 -3.15
C SER A 387 -14.80 -7.67 -3.45
N GLY A 388 -15.83 -7.98 -2.65
CA GLY A 388 -17.19 -7.51 -2.85
C GLY A 388 -17.43 -6.07 -2.37
N ARG A 389 -18.69 -5.77 -2.04
CA ARG A 389 -19.11 -4.43 -1.61
C ARG A 389 -19.86 -4.49 -0.28
N ILE A 390 -19.49 -3.63 0.66
CA ILE A 390 -20.20 -3.46 1.92
C ILE A 390 -20.68 -2.02 2.04
N VAL A 391 -21.99 -1.85 2.18
CA VAL A 391 -22.62 -0.57 2.49
C VAL A 391 -23.50 -0.79 3.71
N SER A 392 -23.24 -0.08 4.81
CA SER A 392 -24.12 -0.16 5.98
C SER A 392 -24.01 1.11 6.81
N ASP A 393 -25.15 1.63 7.25
CA ASP A 393 -25.19 2.83 8.11
C ASP A 393 -25.04 2.51 9.61
N TYR A 394 -24.80 1.25 9.95
CA TYR A 394 -24.76 0.75 11.33
C TYR A 394 -23.32 0.70 11.91
N ALA A 395 -23.11 -0.06 13.00
CA ALA A 395 -22.17 0.26 14.06
C ALA A 395 -20.71 -0.22 13.88
N SER A 396 -20.45 -1.30 13.14
CA SER A 396 -19.07 -1.78 12.87
C SER A 396 -18.97 -2.45 11.51
N ILE A 397 -18.01 -2.04 10.69
CA ILE A 397 -17.82 -2.64 9.36
C ILE A 397 -16.34 -2.93 9.14
N GLY A 398 -16.02 -4.16 8.78
CA GLY A 398 -14.69 -4.55 8.34
C GLY A 398 -14.73 -5.20 6.95
N GLY A 399 -13.67 -5.03 6.17
CA GLY A 399 -13.57 -5.73 4.88
C GLY A 399 -13.50 -7.25 5.05
N ILE A 400 -12.88 -7.73 6.13
CA ILE A 400 -12.79 -9.15 6.45
C ILE A 400 -13.69 -9.51 7.62
N ILE A 401 -13.57 -8.79 8.74
CA ILE A 401 -14.28 -9.06 10.00
C ILE A 401 -15.07 -7.83 10.46
N GLY A 402 -16.38 -7.94 10.67
CA GLY A 402 -17.17 -6.83 11.18
C GLY A 402 -16.84 -6.47 12.63
N GLU A 403 -17.09 -7.41 13.55
CA GLU A 403 -16.89 -7.20 14.98
C GLU A 403 -16.15 -8.39 15.63
N TRP A 404 -15.11 -8.07 16.40
CA TRP A 404 -14.29 -8.98 17.21
C TRP A 404 -13.58 -10.07 16.39
N GLY A 405 -12.30 -10.30 16.70
CA GLY A 405 -11.53 -11.40 16.16
C GLY A 405 -10.15 -10.98 15.70
N SER A 406 -9.47 -11.93 15.05
CA SER A 406 -8.14 -11.76 14.47
C SER A 406 -8.17 -12.10 13.00
N ALA A 407 -7.47 -11.29 12.21
CA ALA A 407 -7.22 -11.52 10.82
C ALA A 407 -5.72 -11.72 10.61
N THR A 408 -5.38 -12.85 9.99
CA THR A 408 -4.01 -13.21 9.63
C THR A 408 -3.97 -13.65 8.18
N ASP A 409 -2.99 -13.19 7.41
CA ASP A 409 -2.88 -13.52 5.99
C ASP A 409 -4.17 -13.21 5.22
N CYS A 410 -4.83 -12.08 5.50
CA CYS A 410 -6.07 -11.70 4.83
C CYS A 410 -5.88 -10.60 3.78
N TYR A 411 -6.66 -10.65 2.70
CA TYR A 411 -6.58 -9.68 1.60
C TYR A 411 -7.92 -9.00 1.34
N PHE A 412 -7.95 -7.68 1.36
CA PHE A 412 -9.14 -6.89 1.07
C PHE A 412 -8.92 -6.03 -0.18
N SER A 413 -9.74 -6.23 -1.21
CA SER A 413 -9.73 -5.43 -2.47
C SER A 413 -11.08 -4.84 -2.85
N GLY A 414 -12.10 -5.04 -2.01
CA GLY A 414 -13.46 -4.59 -2.25
C GLY A 414 -13.71 -3.11 -1.95
N THR A 415 -14.98 -2.76 -1.77
CA THR A 415 -15.41 -1.40 -1.40
C THR A 415 -16.23 -1.41 -0.11
N ILE A 416 -15.91 -0.52 0.82
CA ILE A 416 -16.61 -0.36 2.09
C ILE A 416 -17.08 1.08 2.23
N SER A 417 -18.36 1.26 2.59
CA SER A 417 -18.95 2.54 2.94
C SER A 417 -19.82 2.40 4.18
N GLY A 418 -19.57 3.18 5.23
CA GLY A 418 -20.46 3.22 6.38
C GLY A 418 -20.25 4.36 7.35
N THR A 419 -21.03 4.38 8.43
CA THR A 419 -21.10 5.55 9.32
C THR A 419 -20.16 5.46 10.52
N TYR A 420 -20.13 4.31 11.21
CA TYR A 420 -19.40 4.12 12.48
C TYR A 420 -18.45 2.92 12.41
N ASN A 421 -17.23 3.10 12.97
CA ASN A 421 -16.19 2.07 13.14
C ASN A 421 -15.95 1.27 11.86
N VAL A 422 -15.36 1.93 10.87
CA VAL A 422 -15.13 1.35 9.55
C VAL A 422 -13.64 1.03 9.40
N GLY A 423 -13.29 -0.24 9.19
CA GLY A 423 -11.92 -0.70 8.94
C GLY A 423 -11.80 -1.49 7.65
N GLY A 424 -10.66 -1.42 6.98
CA GLY A 424 -10.40 -2.26 5.80
C GLY A 424 -10.29 -3.75 6.13
N ILE A 425 -9.82 -4.11 7.32
CA ILE A 425 -9.76 -5.51 7.78
C ILE A 425 -10.80 -5.77 8.86
N ILE A 426 -10.74 -5.05 9.99
CA ILE A 426 -11.65 -5.24 11.14
C ILE A 426 -12.44 -3.95 11.45
N GLY A 427 -13.75 -4.03 11.64
CA GLY A 427 -14.54 -2.88 12.09
C GLY A 427 -14.23 -2.49 13.54
N THR A 428 -14.52 -3.38 14.49
CA THR A 428 -14.24 -3.16 15.92
C THR A 428 -13.53 -4.34 16.57
N GLU A 429 -12.44 -4.09 17.30
CA GLU A 429 -11.74 -5.11 18.11
C GLU A 429 -11.69 -4.75 19.60
N ARG A 430 -12.03 -5.71 20.46
CA ARG A 430 -12.20 -5.51 21.93
C ARG A 430 -11.48 -6.52 22.81
N TRP A 431 -11.04 -7.64 22.28
CA TRP A 431 -10.62 -8.80 23.08
C TRP A 431 -9.12 -9.07 23.02
N GLY A 432 -8.36 -8.21 22.33
CA GLY A 432 -6.92 -8.21 22.42
C GLY A 432 -6.23 -9.16 21.45
N HIS A 433 -6.88 -9.53 20.34
CA HIS A 433 -6.26 -10.44 19.38
C HIS A 433 -5.31 -9.70 18.42
N ASN A 434 -4.09 -10.21 18.27
CA ASN A 434 -3.11 -9.66 17.34
C ASN A 434 -3.49 -9.97 15.89
N MET A 435 -2.95 -9.19 14.97
CA MET A 435 -3.14 -9.35 13.53
C MET A 435 -1.80 -9.28 12.81
N SER A 436 -1.66 -10.04 11.73
CA SER A 436 -0.43 -10.04 10.93
C SER A 436 -0.66 -10.35 9.46
N ASN A 437 0.25 -9.92 8.59
CA ASN A 437 0.27 -10.28 7.17
C ASN A 437 -1.01 -9.87 6.40
N ASN A 438 -1.69 -8.81 6.82
CA ASN A 438 -2.93 -8.38 6.17
C ASN A 438 -2.63 -7.35 5.09
N TYR A 439 -3.43 -7.33 4.01
CA TYR A 439 -3.29 -6.35 2.95
C TYR A 439 -4.62 -5.67 2.57
N VAL A 440 -4.60 -4.34 2.60
CA VAL A 440 -5.73 -3.47 2.29
C VAL A 440 -5.48 -2.77 0.95
N ALA A 441 -6.06 -3.30 -0.13
CA ALA A 441 -6.03 -2.76 -1.49
C ALA A 441 -7.41 -2.25 -1.98
N GLY A 442 -8.42 -2.28 -1.12
CA GLY A 442 -9.78 -1.82 -1.41
C GLY A 442 -10.06 -0.40 -0.93
N SER A 443 -11.19 0.17 -1.34
CA SER A 443 -11.62 1.51 -0.88
C SER A 443 -12.34 1.41 0.46
N VAL A 444 -11.93 2.23 1.42
CA VAL A 444 -12.55 2.33 2.74
C VAL A 444 -13.10 3.74 2.92
N GLN A 445 -14.40 3.87 3.18
CA GLN A 445 -15.06 5.15 3.37
C GLN A 445 -15.92 5.12 4.63
N GLY A 446 -15.75 6.11 5.50
CA GLY A 446 -16.68 6.33 6.59
C GLY A 446 -16.56 7.68 7.26
N THR A 447 -17.55 7.98 8.11
CA THR A 447 -17.70 9.30 8.72
C THR A 447 -17.19 9.38 10.15
N ASN A 448 -17.11 8.25 10.87
CA ASN A 448 -16.75 8.22 12.29
C ASN A 448 -15.92 6.96 12.61
N ASN A 449 -14.75 7.16 13.22
CA ASN A 449 -13.77 6.11 13.54
C ASN A 449 -13.45 5.23 12.32
N THR A 450 -12.92 5.84 11.27
CA THR A 450 -12.53 5.13 10.05
C THR A 450 -11.02 4.94 10.01
N GLY A 451 -10.57 3.70 9.82
CA GLY A 451 -9.15 3.38 9.72
C GLY A 451 -8.85 2.45 8.55
N ILE A 452 -7.59 2.43 8.13
CA ILE A 452 -7.10 1.58 7.04
C ILE A 452 -7.30 0.11 7.39
N PHE A 453 -6.84 -0.32 8.57
CA PHE A 453 -6.98 -1.70 9.02
C PHE A 453 -8.13 -1.89 9.99
N VAL A 454 -8.21 -1.02 10.99
CA VAL A 454 -9.18 -1.14 12.09
C VAL A 454 -10.00 0.14 12.25
N GLY A 455 -11.31 0.02 12.38
CA GLY A 455 -12.19 1.16 12.68
C GLY A 455 -12.03 1.63 14.13
N SER A 456 -12.34 0.76 15.10
CA SER A 456 -12.21 1.05 16.53
C SER A 456 -11.51 -0.07 17.28
N LEU A 457 -10.52 0.31 18.09
CA LEU A 457 -9.72 -0.58 18.90
C LEU A 457 -9.84 -0.21 20.38
N SER A 458 -10.34 -1.15 21.20
CA SER A 458 -10.49 -0.97 22.66
C SER A 458 -9.46 -1.75 23.49
N SER A 459 -8.55 -2.47 22.84
CA SER A 459 -7.57 -3.36 23.47
C SER A 459 -6.17 -3.14 22.90
N ASN A 460 -5.12 -3.46 23.67
CA ASN A 460 -3.73 -3.32 23.23
C ASN A 460 -3.33 -4.51 22.32
N ILE A 461 -3.52 -4.37 21.01
CA ILE A 461 -3.12 -5.39 20.02
C ILE A 461 -1.91 -4.95 19.21
N SER A 462 -1.15 -5.90 18.69
CA SER A 462 -0.10 -5.66 17.71
C SER A 462 -0.62 -5.93 16.29
N LEU A 463 -0.26 -5.04 15.36
CA LEU A 463 -0.41 -5.23 13.92
C LEU A 463 0.98 -5.33 13.32
N THR A 464 1.33 -6.46 12.73
CA THR A 464 2.69 -6.70 12.20
C THR A 464 2.69 -7.12 10.74
N ASN A 465 3.78 -6.82 10.03
CA ASN A 465 4.00 -7.23 8.63
C ASN A 465 2.77 -7.02 7.74
N SER A 466 2.09 -5.88 7.88
CA SER A 466 0.82 -5.63 7.20
C SER A 466 0.95 -4.47 6.21
N TYR A 467 0.12 -4.49 5.17
CA TYR A 467 0.33 -3.70 3.98
C TYR A 467 -0.94 -2.94 3.59
N TYR A 468 -0.79 -1.82 2.92
CA TYR A 468 -1.95 -1.11 2.34
C TYR A 468 -1.58 -0.36 1.06
N ASP A 469 -2.59 -0.05 0.25
CA ASP A 469 -2.50 0.77 -0.95
C ASP A 469 -3.00 2.19 -0.64
N SER A 470 -2.08 3.13 -0.42
CA SER A 470 -2.43 4.51 -0.09
C SER A 470 -3.25 5.23 -1.16
N SER A 471 -3.24 4.79 -2.42
CA SER A 471 -4.10 5.37 -3.48
C SER A 471 -5.59 5.13 -3.23
N LYS A 472 -5.94 4.09 -2.46
CA LYS A 472 -7.33 3.67 -2.17
C LYS A 472 -7.85 4.17 -0.83
N VAL A 473 -6.96 4.48 0.10
CA VAL A 473 -7.27 4.84 1.50
C VAL A 473 -6.63 6.16 1.93
N ALA A 474 -6.27 7.02 0.96
CA ALA A 474 -5.56 8.27 1.20
C ALA A 474 -6.18 9.12 2.32
N GLY A 475 -5.36 9.52 3.28
CA GLY A 475 -5.74 10.41 4.39
C GLY A 475 -6.43 9.72 5.58
N LEU A 476 -6.61 8.39 5.54
CA LEU A 476 -7.12 7.63 6.69
C LEU A 476 -5.99 7.24 7.65
N PRO A 477 -6.24 7.25 8.97
CA PRO A 477 -5.29 6.70 9.93
C PRO A 477 -5.26 5.17 9.86
N VAL A 478 -4.17 4.53 10.31
CA VAL A 478 -4.07 3.05 10.35
C VAL A 478 -5.20 2.44 11.20
N CYS A 479 -5.54 3.09 12.31
CA CYS A 479 -6.68 2.80 13.17
C CYS A 479 -7.54 4.07 13.33
N GLY A 480 -8.86 3.96 13.20
CA GLY A 480 -9.77 5.10 13.33
C GLY A 480 -9.85 5.65 14.76
N LEU A 481 -10.08 4.77 15.74
CA LEU A 481 -10.11 5.08 17.17
C LEU A 481 -9.28 4.07 17.95
N GLY A 482 -8.40 4.53 18.84
CA GLY A 482 -7.50 3.68 19.61
C GLY A 482 -6.09 3.62 19.03
N ASN A 483 -5.19 2.90 19.69
CA ASN A 483 -3.79 2.77 19.28
C ASN A 483 -3.32 1.32 19.39
N PHE A 484 -2.55 0.88 18.40
CA PHE A 484 -1.84 -0.40 18.47
C PHE A 484 -0.70 -0.33 19.48
N LYS A 485 -0.39 -1.46 20.12
CA LYS A 485 0.79 -1.61 20.98
C LYS A 485 2.07 -1.57 20.14
N GLU A 486 2.09 -2.36 19.07
CA GLU A 486 3.13 -2.40 18.04
C GLU A 486 2.42 -2.29 16.69
N CYS A 487 2.90 -1.42 15.83
CA CYS A 487 2.33 -1.18 14.51
C CYS A 487 3.46 -1.20 13.49
N ASP A 488 3.55 -2.30 12.77
CA ASP A 488 4.45 -2.48 11.63
C ASP A 488 3.58 -2.64 10.38
N VAL A 489 3.39 -1.51 9.71
CA VAL A 489 2.63 -1.40 8.47
C VAL A 489 3.47 -0.74 7.40
N VAL A 490 3.42 -1.28 6.20
CA VAL A 490 4.14 -0.79 5.04
C VAL A 490 3.11 -0.36 3.99
N ASP A 491 3.17 0.90 3.59
CA ASP A 491 2.45 1.30 2.39
C ASP A 491 3.15 0.64 1.19
N THR A 492 2.43 -0.21 0.46
CA THR A 492 2.95 -0.83 -0.78
C THR A 492 3.14 0.18 -1.89
N PHE A 493 2.61 1.38 -1.72
CA PHE A 493 2.86 2.56 -2.52
C PHE A 493 3.76 3.59 -1.80
N ALA A 494 4.45 3.22 -0.71
CA ALA A 494 5.33 4.12 0.06
C ALA A 494 6.37 4.77 -0.86
N PHE A 495 6.12 6.04 -1.17
CA PHE A 495 6.87 6.82 -2.14
C PHE A 495 8.28 7.17 -1.64
N ALA A 496 9.23 7.24 -2.57
CA ALA A 496 10.36 8.13 -2.40
C ALA A 496 9.91 9.55 -2.78
N ASN A 497 9.43 10.32 -1.79
CA ASN A 497 9.27 11.76 -1.95
C ASN A 497 10.65 12.41 -1.89
N TRP A 498 11.02 13.08 -2.97
CA TRP A 498 12.27 13.81 -3.08
C TRP A 498 12.00 15.31 -2.96
N ASP A 499 12.49 15.89 -1.88
CA ASP A 499 12.47 17.34 -1.67
C ASP A 499 13.85 17.91 -2.01
N PHE A 500 13.95 18.58 -3.17
CA PHE A 500 15.18 19.23 -3.61
C PHE A 500 15.18 20.70 -3.16
N GLN A 501 16.03 21.03 -2.19
CA GLN A 501 16.26 22.42 -1.78
C GLN A 501 17.12 23.13 -2.84
N VAL A 502 16.45 23.78 -3.80
CA VAL A 502 17.06 24.50 -4.93
C VAL A 502 17.08 26.03 -4.75
N GLY A 503 16.74 26.51 -3.56
CA GLY A 503 16.83 27.92 -3.21
C GLY A 503 17.42 28.14 -1.82
N ILE A 504 17.80 29.39 -1.52
CA ILE A 504 18.46 29.74 -0.26
C ILE A 504 17.50 30.15 0.87
N ASN A 505 16.19 30.20 0.59
CA ASN A 505 15.18 30.58 1.57
C ASN A 505 14.49 29.34 2.16
N SER A 506 14.00 29.45 3.40
CA SER A 506 13.24 28.40 4.08
C SER A 506 11.75 28.38 3.70
N THR A 507 11.41 28.84 2.50
CA THR A 507 10.04 28.94 2.00
C THR A 507 9.78 27.84 0.98
N ASP A 508 8.54 27.38 0.87
CA ASP A 508 8.13 26.33 -0.08
C ASP A 508 8.55 26.63 -1.53
N SER A 509 8.63 27.91 -1.91
CA SER A 509 9.11 28.33 -3.25
C SER A 509 10.58 28.00 -3.55
N SER A 510 11.36 27.58 -2.55
CA SER A 510 12.77 27.17 -2.68
C SER A 510 12.95 25.65 -2.68
N ILE A 511 11.86 24.89 -2.59
CA ILE A 511 11.85 23.43 -2.59
C ILE A 511 11.13 22.95 -3.84
N LEU A 512 11.78 22.09 -4.61
CA LEU A 512 11.14 21.32 -5.67
C LEU A 512 10.82 19.94 -5.12
N ASN A 513 9.53 19.66 -4.94
CA ASN A 513 9.06 18.33 -4.60
C ASN A 513 8.86 17.49 -5.87
N TYR A 514 9.28 16.23 -5.81
CA TYR A 514 8.95 15.24 -6.81
C TYR A 514 8.73 13.87 -6.18
N THR A 515 7.62 13.25 -6.53
CA THR A 515 7.27 11.91 -6.08
C THR A 515 7.58 10.94 -7.22
N MET A 516 8.58 10.08 -7.03
CA MET A 516 8.85 8.99 -7.97
C MET A 516 7.94 7.82 -7.65
N HIS A 517 7.15 7.41 -8.64
CA HIS A 517 6.17 6.34 -8.52
C HIS A 517 6.17 5.49 -9.79
N MET A 518 5.96 4.19 -9.66
CA MET A 518 5.72 3.33 -10.81
C MET A 518 4.68 2.29 -10.39
N GLU A 519 3.53 2.31 -11.08
CA GLU A 519 2.44 1.34 -10.87
C GLU A 519 2.93 -0.10 -11.06
N ASN A 520 2.11 -1.07 -10.63
CA ASN A 520 2.37 -2.46 -10.96
C ASN A 520 2.40 -2.61 -12.50
N LEU A 521 3.50 -3.17 -13.00
CA LEU A 521 3.74 -3.34 -14.43
C LEU A 521 2.81 -4.39 -15.09
N GLY A 522 2.17 -5.26 -14.30
CA GLY A 522 1.18 -6.24 -14.79
C GLY A 522 1.74 -7.35 -15.69
N LEU A 523 3.04 -7.39 -15.95
CA LEU A 523 3.68 -8.32 -16.90
C LEU A 523 3.73 -9.77 -16.40
N TYR A 524 3.49 -10.02 -15.11
CA TYR A 524 3.49 -11.35 -14.52
C TYR A 524 2.37 -12.25 -15.07
N ASP A 525 1.25 -11.67 -15.50
CA ASP A 525 0.14 -12.40 -16.13
C ASP A 525 0.55 -13.11 -17.42
N ILE A 526 1.53 -12.55 -18.14
CA ILE A 526 2.07 -13.10 -19.39
C ILE A 526 2.95 -14.33 -19.11
N LEU A 527 3.61 -14.39 -17.95
CA LEU A 527 4.42 -15.55 -17.54
C LEU A 527 3.56 -16.80 -17.31
N ASN A 528 2.33 -16.61 -16.82
CA ASN A 528 1.41 -17.71 -16.52
C ASN A 528 0.52 -18.09 -17.71
N SER A 529 0.09 -17.12 -18.51
CA SER A 529 -0.86 -17.32 -19.61
C SER A 529 -0.21 -17.51 -20.99
N GLY A 530 1.06 -17.13 -21.15
CA GLY A 530 1.77 -17.11 -22.43
C GLY A 530 1.34 -15.95 -23.34
N LEU A 531 2.15 -15.66 -24.36
CA LEU A 531 1.87 -14.61 -25.35
C LEU A 531 0.67 -14.91 -26.27
N ASN A 532 0.23 -16.16 -26.33
CA ASN A 532 -0.88 -16.60 -27.17
C ASN A 532 -2.27 -16.34 -26.55
N SER A 533 -2.32 -15.75 -25.36
CA SER A 533 -3.58 -15.34 -24.74
C SER A 533 -4.15 -14.11 -25.45
N PRO A 534 -5.48 -14.02 -25.66
CA PRO A 534 -6.11 -12.86 -26.29
C PRO A 534 -5.80 -11.51 -25.59
N ASN A 535 -5.47 -11.56 -24.29
CA ASN A 535 -5.24 -10.37 -23.47
C ASN A 535 -3.77 -9.93 -23.41
N SER A 536 -2.81 -10.68 -23.96
CA SER A 536 -1.38 -10.37 -23.81
C SER A 536 -1.00 -9.01 -24.37
N LEU A 537 -1.58 -8.59 -25.51
CA LEU A 537 -1.36 -7.26 -26.08
C LEU A 537 -1.90 -6.14 -25.18
N ALA A 538 -3.10 -6.30 -24.63
CA ALA A 538 -3.70 -5.32 -23.74
C ALA A 538 -2.87 -5.12 -22.45
N VAL A 539 -2.26 -6.18 -21.92
CA VAL A 539 -1.35 -6.11 -20.77
C VAL A 539 -0.08 -5.33 -21.13
N ILE A 540 0.49 -5.57 -22.31
CA ILE A 540 1.71 -4.87 -22.76
C ILE A 540 1.43 -3.40 -23.06
N ASP A 541 0.28 -3.09 -23.67
CA ASP A 541 -0.14 -1.70 -23.93
C ASP A 541 -0.32 -0.92 -22.62
N ASN A 542 -0.91 -1.54 -21.60
CA ASN A 542 -1.03 -0.95 -20.27
C ASN A 542 0.35 -0.68 -19.66
N PHE A 543 1.25 -1.67 -19.70
CA PHE A 543 2.64 -1.51 -19.27
C PHE A 543 3.33 -0.31 -19.96
N LEU A 544 3.23 -0.20 -21.29
CA LEU A 544 3.83 0.92 -22.03
C LEU A 544 3.23 2.26 -21.62
N SER A 545 1.91 2.32 -21.43
CA SER A 545 1.23 3.53 -20.96
C SER A 545 1.71 3.96 -19.57
N ILE A 546 1.94 3.02 -18.65
CA ILE A 546 2.53 3.32 -17.32
C ILE A 546 3.90 3.96 -17.47
N ILE A 547 4.78 3.39 -18.31
CA ILE A 547 6.13 3.93 -18.53
C ILE A 547 6.09 5.32 -19.18
N GLU A 548 5.24 5.53 -20.20
CA GLU A 548 5.10 6.83 -20.89
C GLU A 548 4.58 7.93 -19.95
N ASN A 549 3.63 7.61 -19.08
CA ASN A 549 3.13 8.55 -18.07
C ASN A 549 4.23 8.98 -17.10
N GLU A 550 5.07 8.05 -16.65
CA GLU A 550 6.20 8.38 -15.76
C GLU A 550 7.32 9.14 -16.48
N GLN A 551 7.61 8.82 -17.74
CA GLN A 551 8.57 9.59 -18.56
C GLN A 551 8.13 11.05 -18.71
N THR A 552 6.82 11.27 -18.90
CA THR A 552 6.28 12.63 -19.03
C THR A 552 6.46 13.44 -17.74
N LYS A 553 6.21 12.82 -16.58
CA LYS A 553 6.40 13.45 -15.27
C LYS A 553 7.88 13.77 -15.00
N ILE A 554 8.77 12.82 -15.32
CA ILE A 554 10.21 13.00 -15.22
C ILE A 554 10.70 14.15 -16.09
N GLY A 555 10.27 14.20 -17.36
CA GLY A 555 10.66 15.29 -18.26
C GLY A 555 10.19 16.67 -17.74
N ALA A 556 9.03 16.75 -17.09
CA ALA A 556 8.57 18.01 -16.50
C ALA A 556 9.47 18.48 -15.33
N ILE A 557 9.96 17.58 -14.49
CA ILE A 557 10.85 17.94 -13.38
C ILE A 557 12.29 18.21 -13.85
N GLU A 558 12.80 17.51 -14.88
CA GLU A 558 14.09 17.84 -15.53
C GLU A 558 14.10 19.30 -15.99
N ASN A 559 13.08 19.71 -16.76
CA ASN A 559 12.95 21.09 -17.25
C ASN A 559 12.90 22.12 -16.10
N ARG A 560 12.24 21.78 -14.98
CA ARG A 560 12.15 22.66 -13.81
C ARG A 560 13.48 22.77 -13.07
N LEU A 561 14.23 21.68 -12.95
CA LEU A 561 15.56 21.66 -12.34
C LEU A 561 16.58 22.42 -13.18
N GLU A 562 16.54 22.25 -14.51
CA GLU A 562 17.39 23.04 -15.44
C GLU A 562 17.09 24.53 -15.34
N SER A 563 15.80 24.92 -15.31
CA SER A 563 15.42 26.32 -15.14
C SER A 563 15.84 26.87 -13.77
N ALA A 564 15.73 26.08 -12.70
CA ALA A 564 16.21 26.46 -11.38
C ALA A 564 17.73 26.66 -11.35
N LEU A 565 18.50 25.77 -11.98
CA LEU A 565 19.95 25.89 -12.11
C LEU A 565 20.36 27.17 -12.83
N GLU A 566 19.70 27.51 -13.94
CA GLU A 566 19.96 28.76 -14.66
C GLU A 566 19.70 29.99 -13.77
N GLN A 567 18.59 29.99 -13.03
CA GLN A 567 18.26 31.07 -12.09
C GLN A 567 19.25 31.19 -10.93
N ILE A 568 19.68 30.06 -10.37
CA ILE A 568 20.69 29.99 -9.31
C ILE A 568 22.02 30.56 -9.82
N GLY A 569 22.46 30.16 -11.02
CA GLY A 569 23.70 30.65 -11.64
C GLY A 569 23.68 32.17 -11.85
N VAL A 570 22.59 32.70 -12.41
CA VAL A 570 22.42 34.16 -12.57
C VAL A 570 22.43 34.88 -11.22
N ALA A 571 21.78 34.34 -10.19
CA ALA A 571 21.79 34.94 -8.86
C ALA A 571 23.19 34.90 -8.22
N TYR A 572 23.91 33.79 -8.38
CA TYR A 572 25.28 33.61 -7.91
C TYR A 572 26.22 34.65 -8.54
N ASP A 573 26.21 34.78 -9.88
CA ASP A 573 27.07 35.72 -10.61
C ASP A 573 26.79 37.17 -10.21
N ASN A 574 25.53 37.54 -10.05
CA ASN A 574 25.13 38.88 -9.59
C ASN A 574 25.67 39.17 -8.18
N LEU A 575 25.64 38.19 -7.28
CA LEU A 575 26.17 38.35 -5.91
C LEU A 575 27.69 38.43 -5.89
N VAL A 576 28.38 37.61 -6.70
CA VAL A 576 29.84 37.65 -6.85
C VAL A 576 30.27 39.00 -7.41
N SER A 577 29.60 39.50 -8.46
CA SER A 577 29.85 40.82 -9.05
C SER A 577 29.60 41.96 -8.05
N THR A 578 28.50 41.90 -7.30
CA THR A 578 28.19 42.87 -6.24
C THR A 578 29.27 42.86 -5.15
N ARG A 579 29.73 41.67 -4.75
CA ARG A 579 30.77 41.50 -3.75
C ARG A 579 32.12 42.07 -4.23
N SER A 580 32.51 41.79 -5.46
CA SER A 580 33.70 42.35 -6.11
C SER A 580 33.63 43.89 -6.13
N THR A 581 32.51 44.48 -6.56
CA THR A 581 32.34 45.95 -6.56
C THR A 581 32.52 46.58 -5.15
N ILE A 582 32.03 45.89 -4.12
CA ILE A 582 32.10 46.37 -2.72
C ILE A 582 33.49 46.16 -2.12
N LEU A 583 34.21 45.12 -2.50
CA LEU A 583 35.47 44.75 -1.87
C LEU A 583 36.70 45.20 -2.65
N ASP A 584 36.68 45.20 -3.97
CA ASP A 584 37.89 45.36 -4.76
C ASP A 584 38.51 46.74 -4.51
N ALA A 585 39.81 46.72 -4.24
CA ALA A 585 40.63 47.90 -4.08
C ALA A 585 41.11 48.41 -5.44
N ASP A 586 41.13 49.73 -5.61
CA ASP A 586 41.86 50.33 -6.72
C ASP A 586 43.36 50.25 -6.42
N ILE A 587 44.04 49.32 -7.10
CA ILE A 587 45.49 49.10 -6.92
C ILE A 587 46.29 50.37 -7.23
N ALA A 588 45.84 51.24 -8.14
CA ALA A 588 46.54 52.48 -8.44
C ALA A 588 46.43 53.49 -7.28
N GLU A 589 45.26 53.58 -6.65
CA GLU A 589 45.04 54.42 -5.46
C GLU A 589 45.83 53.89 -4.26
N GLU A 590 45.75 52.59 -3.97
CA GLU A 590 46.47 51.96 -2.84
C GLU A 590 47.98 51.99 -3.05
N SER A 591 48.48 51.84 -4.28
CA SER A 591 49.90 52.03 -4.60
C SER A 591 50.35 53.47 -4.36
N SER A 592 49.51 54.45 -4.69
CA SER A 592 49.80 55.86 -4.42
C SER A 592 49.82 56.16 -2.91
N ALA A 593 48.90 55.56 -2.15
CA ALA A 593 48.87 55.64 -0.70
C ALA A 593 50.09 54.97 -0.05
N TYR A 594 50.51 53.80 -0.54
CA TYR A 594 51.73 53.12 -0.14
C TYR A 594 52.96 54.03 -0.33
N ILE A 595 53.15 54.57 -1.54
CA ILE A 595 54.29 55.44 -1.86
C ILE A 595 54.27 56.70 -0.98
N ARG A 596 53.11 57.34 -0.80
CA ARG A 596 52.95 58.51 0.07
C ARG A 596 53.37 58.20 1.50
N ASN A 597 52.85 57.11 2.08
CA ASN A 597 53.14 56.73 3.46
C ASN A 597 54.60 56.27 3.64
N GLN A 598 55.20 55.63 2.62
CA GLN A 598 56.62 55.27 2.61
C GLN A 598 57.52 56.50 2.62
N ILE A 599 57.23 57.51 1.79
CA ILE A 599 57.95 58.80 1.77
C ILE A 599 57.80 59.51 3.12
N LEU A 600 56.58 59.57 3.67
CA LEU A 600 56.34 60.19 4.98
C LEU A 600 57.04 59.45 6.11
N GLN A 601 57.11 58.12 6.07
CA GLN A 601 57.84 57.32 7.04
C GLN A 601 59.35 57.60 6.97
N GLN A 602 59.93 57.65 5.77
CA GLN A 602 61.34 58.00 5.56
C GLN A 602 61.64 59.43 6.04
N ALA A 603 60.81 60.40 5.64
CA ALA A 603 60.94 61.80 6.06
C ALA A 603 60.79 61.96 7.59
N ALA A 604 59.84 61.27 8.22
CA ALA A 604 59.65 61.29 9.67
C ALA A 604 60.82 60.64 10.41
N MET A 605 61.44 59.57 9.87
CA MET A 605 62.67 59.00 10.42
C MET A 605 63.84 59.99 10.36
N THR A 606 64.02 60.68 9.22
CA THR A 606 65.04 61.71 9.08
C THR A 606 64.80 62.88 10.04
N LEU A 607 63.56 63.39 10.13
CA LEU A 607 63.19 64.45 11.04
C LEU A 607 63.30 64.03 12.51
N MET A 608 63.07 62.75 12.84
CA MET A 608 63.24 62.22 14.20
C MET A 608 64.71 62.23 14.58
N ALA A 609 65.61 61.86 13.65
CA ALA A 609 67.04 61.96 13.84
C ALA A 609 67.48 63.42 14.09
N THR A 610 66.97 64.39 13.32
CA THR A 610 67.24 65.83 13.51
C THR A 610 66.63 66.39 14.81
N ALA A 611 65.40 66.00 15.15
CA ALA A 611 64.71 66.43 16.36
C ALA A 611 65.39 65.90 17.63
N ASN A 612 66.09 64.76 17.56
CA ASN A 612 66.91 64.23 18.65
C ASN A 612 68.32 64.84 18.72
N GLN A 613 68.86 65.36 17.61
CA GLN A 613 70.15 66.08 17.61
C GLN A 613 70.07 67.46 18.29
N THR A 614 68.94 68.17 18.15
CA THR A 614 68.81 69.54 18.66
C THR A 614 68.96 69.64 20.20
N PRO A 615 68.33 68.77 21.02
CA PRO A 615 68.60 68.71 22.45
C PRO A 615 70.01 68.18 22.78
N ALA A 616 70.54 67.24 21.99
CA ALA A 616 71.88 66.68 22.22
C ALA A 616 72.98 67.74 22.05
N ILE A 617 72.86 68.61 21.05
CA ILE A 617 73.75 69.76 20.85
C ILE A 617 73.60 70.77 22.00
N ALA A 618 72.37 71.02 22.45
CA ALA A 618 72.12 71.92 23.59
C ALA A 618 72.67 71.37 24.93
N LEU A 619 72.68 70.04 25.12
CA LEU A 619 73.30 69.35 26.25
C LEU A 619 74.84 69.32 26.17
N GLN A 620 75.44 69.41 24.98
CA GLN A 620 76.89 69.52 24.80
C GLN A 620 77.42 70.95 25.02
N LEU A 621 76.54 71.96 24.95
CA LEU A 621 76.85 73.38 25.16
C LEU A 621 76.61 73.86 26.61
N LEU A 622 76.07 73.00 27.48
CA LEU A 622 75.94 73.16 28.93
C LEU A 622 77.05 72.37 29.62
#